data_AF-D7JBX8-F1
#
_entry.id   AF-D7JBX8-F1
#
_cell.length_a   1.000
_cell.length_b   1.000
_cell.length_c   1.000
_cell.angle_alpha   90.00
_cell.angle_beta   90.00
_cell.angle_gamma   90.00
#
_symmetry.space_group_name_H-M   'P 1'
#
loop_
_entity.id
_entity.type
_entity.pdbx_description
1 polymer ?
#
loop_
_entity_poly.entity_id
_entity_poly.type
_entity_poly.pdbx_seq_one_letter_code
_entity_poly.pdbx_strand_id
1 'polypeptide(L)' 'MNDNKLKNKTVPFNYARCYNEQCPKACNCLRRVAALLTTADTSYISIVNPMCIPATGIDCPHFQNAEKIHVA' A
#
# COMPACT_ATOMS: atom_id res chain seq x y z
N MET A 1 15.25 -17.21 -3.63
CA MET A 1 14.02 -17.83 -4.16
C MET A 1 13.25 -16.73 -4.86
N ASN A 2 13.37 -16.66 -6.20
CA ASN A 2 12.86 -15.68 -7.18
C ASN A 2 12.10 -14.43 -6.70
N ASP A 3 12.84 -13.34 -6.43
CA ASP A 3 12.34 -11.97 -6.20
C ASP A 3 11.91 -11.24 -7.50
N ASN A 4 11.83 -11.94 -8.64
CA ASN A 4 11.65 -11.34 -9.96
C ASN A 4 10.20 -11.20 -10.45
N LYS A 5 9.17 -11.52 -9.64
CA LYS A 5 7.75 -11.47 -10.07
C LYS A 5 6.96 -10.23 -9.61
N LEU A 6 7.66 -9.14 -9.29
CA LEU A 6 7.06 -7.82 -9.10
C LEU A 6 7.59 -6.79 -10.10
N LYS A 7 8.13 -7.25 -11.23
CA LYS A 7 8.46 -6.37 -12.35
C LYS A 7 7.17 -6.07 -13.11
N ASN A 8 6.72 -4.82 -12.99
CA ASN A 8 5.74 -4.13 -13.84
C ASN A 8 4.25 -4.33 -13.52
N LYS A 9 3.84 -4.00 -12.28
CA LYS A 9 2.50 -3.45 -12.07
C LYS A 9 2.64 -2.02 -11.54
N THR A 10 2.44 -1.04 -12.42
CA THR A 10 2.40 0.37 -12.03
C THR A 10 1.21 0.58 -11.09
N VAL A 11 1.45 1.18 -9.92
CA VAL A 11 0.37 1.59 -9.02
C VAL A 11 -0.46 2.66 -9.71
N PRO A 12 -1.79 2.52 -9.83
CA PRO A 12 -2.62 3.55 -10.46
C PRO A 12 -2.41 4.92 -9.81
N PHE A 13 -2.40 5.99 -10.61
CA PHE A 13 -2.14 7.36 -10.14
C PHE A 13 -3.05 7.74 -8.95
N ASN A 14 -4.35 7.52 -9.09
CA ASN A 14 -5.38 7.83 -8.09
C ASN A 14 -5.49 6.81 -6.96
N TYR A 15 -4.67 5.76 -6.93
CA TYR A 15 -4.68 4.80 -5.84
C TYR A 15 -3.94 5.40 -4.64
N ALA A 16 -4.68 5.75 -3.59
CA ALA A 16 -4.09 6.37 -2.41
C ALA A 16 -3.18 5.40 -1.64
N ARG A 17 -1.93 5.82 -1.44
CA ARG A 17 -0.87 5.10 -0.73
C ARG A 17 -0.93 5.39 0.77
N CYS A 18 -0.37 4.50 1.58
CA CYS A 18 -0.26 4.69 3.02
C CYS A 18 1.19 4.60 3.47
N TYR A 19 1.70 5.67 4.09
CA TYR A 19 3.06 5.78 4.62
C TYR A 19 3.13 5.65 6.14
N ASN A 20 2.04 5.24 6.82
CA ASN A 20 2.10 4.94 8.25
C ASN A 20 2.89 3.64 8.49
N GLU A 21 4.18 3.78 8.82
CA GLU A 21 5.09 2.66 9.08
C GLU A 21 4.83 1.97 10.41
N GLN A 22 4.15 2.65 11.34
CA GLN A 22 3.80 2.12 12.65
C GLN A 22 2.50 1.28 12.61
N CYS A 23 1.86 1.19 11.45
CA CYS A 23 0.63 0.42 11.30
C CYS A 23 0.91 -1.08 11.47
N PRO A 24 0.31 -1.77 12.47
CA PRO A 24 0.53 -3.21 12.69
C PRO A 24 0.05 -4.07 11.52
N LYS A 25 -0.86 -3.54 10.68
CA LYS A 25 -1.38 -4.22 9.49
C LYS A 25 -0.57 -3.92 8.22
N ALA A 26 0.53 -3.16 8.30
CA ALA A 26 1.30 -2.68 7.15
C ALA A 26 1.78 -3.82 6.23
N CYS A 27 2.27 -4.93 6.79
CA CYS A 27 2.78 -6.07 6.02
C CYS A 27 1.73 -6.70 5.09
N ASN A 28 0.45 -6.61 5.45
CA ASN A 28 -0.66 -7.21 4.71
C ASN A 28 -1.59 -6.17 4.09
N CYS A 29 -1.10 -4.94 3.86
CA CYS A 29 -1.91 -3.84 3.33
C CYS A 29 -1.51 -3.42 1.92
N LEU A 30 -2.43 -3.47 0.94
CA LEU A 30 -2.18 -3.04 -0.45
C LEU A 30 -1.73 -1.58 -0.53
N ARG A 31 -2.23 -0.71 0.35
CA ARG A 31 -1.81 0.70 0.38
C ARG A 31 -0.36 0.88 0.81
N ARG A 32 0.16 -0.02 1.67
CA ARG A 32 1.59 -0.05 2.04
C ARG A 32 2.42 -0.63 0.89
N VAL A 33 1.95 -1.70 0.26
CA VAL A 33 2.61 -2.26 -0.94
C VAL A 33 2.71 -1.19 -2.04
N ALA A 34 1.64 -0.43 -2.27
CA ALA A 34 1.63 0.67 -3.21
C ALA A 34 2.60 1.81 -2.85
N ALA A 35 2.77 2.13 -1.56
CA ALA A 35 3.79 3.06 -1.11
C ALA A 35 5.21 2.54 -1.41
N LEU A 36 5.50 1.27 -1.10
CA LEU A 36 6.80 0.63 -1.35
C LEU A 36 7.15 0.52 -2.84
N LEU A 37 6.15 0.50 -3.72
CA LEU A 37 6.32 0.49 -5.17
C LEU A 37 6.49 1.89 -5.79
N THR A 38 6.44 2.95 -4.99
CA THR A 38 6.65 4.31 -5.50
C THR A 38 8.12 4.52 -5.85
N THR A 39 8.37 4.97 -7.08
CA THR A 39 9.72 5.23 -7.60
C THR A 39 9.96 6.73 -7.77
N ALA A 40 11.21 7.12 -8.03
CA ALA A 40 11.58 8.50 -8.35
C ALA A 40 10.86 9.06 -9.60
N ASP A 41 10.39 8.18 -10.50
CA ASP A 41 9.63 8.58 -11.69
C ASP A 41 8.17 8.98 -11.39
N THR A 42 7.70 8.74 -10.16
CA THR A 42 6.34 9.09 -9.74
C THR A 42 6.32 10.48 -9.08
N SER A 43 6.27 11.55 -9.88
CA SER A 43 6.37 12.94 -9.38
C SER A 43 5.23 13.36 -8.44
N TYR A 44 4.06 12.74 -8.58
CA TYR A 44 2.89 13.03 -7.74
C TYR A 44 2.22 11.74 -7.30
N ILE A 45 1.78 11.72 -6.04
CA ILE A 45 1.10 10.59 -5.43
C ILE A 45 -0.12 11.04 -4.64
N SER A 46 -1.19 10.26 -4.69
CA SER A 46 -2.27 10.35 -3.71
C SER A 46 -1.88 9.59 -2.44
N ILE A 47 -2.09 10.21 -1.28
CA ILE A 47 -1.88 9.59 0.03
C ILE A 47 -3.17 9.57 0.83
N VAL A 48 -3.33 8.58 1.71
CA VAL A 48 -4.34 8.62 2.76
C VAL A 48 -3.99 9.79 3.69
N ASN A 49 -4.98 10.63 4.00
CA ASN A 49 -4.79 11.71 4.98
C ASN A 49 -4.30 11.11 6.32
N PRO A 50 -3.10 11.48 6.82
CA PRO A 50 -2.56 10.93 8.06
C PRO A 50 -3.48 11.14 9.27
N MET A 51 -4.27 12.21 9.28
CA MET A 51 -5.24 12.49 10.35
C MET A 51 -6.41 11.50 10.39
N CYS A 52 -6.63 10.74 9.32
CA CYS A 52 -7.68 9.72 9.24
C CYS A 52 -7.15 8.31 9.55
N ILE A 53 -5.86 8.17 9.86
CA ILE A 53 -5.26 6.88 10.21
C ILE A 53 -5.32 6.73 11.74
N PRO A 54 -5.99 5.70 12.29
CA PRO A 54 -6.04 5.52 13.72
C PRO A 54 -4.64 5.20 14.26
N ALA A 55 -4.29 5.77 15.41
CA ALA A 55 -2.98 5.62 16.04
C ALA A 55 -2.60 4.15 16.30
N THR A 56 -3.58 3.31 16.64
CA THR A 56 -3.35 1.87 16.88
C THR A 56 -3.30 1.05 15.59
N GLY A 57 -3.86 1.55 14.48
CA GLY A 57 -3.96 0.84 13.21
C GLY A 57 -4.74 -0.47 13.22
N ILE A 58 -5.34 -0.87 14.36
CA ILE A 58 -6.11 -2.12 14.52
C ILE A 58 -7.40 -2.01 13.71
N ASP A 59 -8.23 -1.00 13.93
CA ASP A 59 -9.48 -0.79 13.20
C ASP A 59 -9.33 0.25 12.08
N CYS A 60 -8.28 0.08 11.26
CA CYS A 60 -7.99 1.00 10.17
C CYS A 60 -9.06 0.90 9.06
N PRO A 61 -9.88 1.94 8.82
CA PRO A 61 -10.91 1.92 7.77
C PRO A 61 -10.31 1.93 6.36
N HIS A 62 -9.02 2.23 6.25
CA HIS A 62 -8.29 2.26 4.99
C HIS A 62 -7.55 0.95 4.68
N PHE A 63 -7.60 -0.04 5.58
CA PHE A 63 -6.96 -1.33 5.38
C PHE A 63 -7.53 -2.03 4.14
N GLN A 64 -6.64 -2.51 3.28
CA GLN A 64 -6.99 -3.32 2.12
C GLN A 64 -6.05 -4.51 2.08
N ASN A 65 -6.59 -5.72 2.15
CA ASN A 65 -5.79 -6.93 2.24
C ASN A 65 -4.91 -7.12 1.00
N ALA A 66 -3.61 -7.34 1.21
CA ALA A 66 -2.62 -7.60 0.16
C ALA A 66 -2.50 -9.07 -0.25
N GLU A 67 -3.28 -9.96 0.35
CA GLU A 67 -3.32 -11.36 -0.07
C GLU A 67 -3.64 -11.48 -1.57
N LYS A 68 -2.78 -12.23 -2.27
CA LYS A 68 -2.98 -12.55 -3.67
C LYS A 68 -4.13 -13.54 -3.76
N ILE A 69 -5.32 -13.04 -4.09
CA ILE A 69 -6.42 -13.90 -4.51
C ILE A 69 -6.08 -14.56 -5.85
N HIS A 70 -6.11 -15.88 -5.88
CA HIS A 70 -6.11 -16.65 -7.12
C HIS A 70 -7.55 -16.65 -7.63
N VAL A 71 -7.80 -15.97 -8.76
CA VAL A 71 -9.08 -16.06 -9.45
C VAL A 71 -9.00 -17.30 -10.36
N ALA A 72 -9.94 -18.22 -10.17
CA ALA A 72 -10.06 -19.47 -10.92
C ALA A 72 -10.51 -19.23 -12.37
#